data_AF-A0A417RAQ8-F1
#
_entry.id   AF-A0A417RAQ8-F1
#
_cell.length_a   1.000
_cell.length_b   1.000
_cell.length_c   1.000
_cell.angle_alpha   90.00
_cell.angle_beta   90.00
_cell.angle_gamma   90.00
#
_symmetry.space_group_name_H-M   'P 1'
#
loop_
_entity.id
_entity.type
_entity.pdbx_description
1 polymer ?
#
loop_
_entity_poly.entity_id
_entity_poly.type
_entity_poly.pdbx_seq_one_letter_code
_entity_poly.pdbx_strand_id
1 'polypeptide(L)'
;MNRLKQRGLTFLVLLTTAGMMTGCGGSSTPDLEKALAKTAEYEQKTVTSPASDSLGGEWTVIALARSGEKAEDNYFEKYRANLEKKLKEQDGILSENKYTEYSRAVLALCAIGEDPSEIGGYDIQKPLEDYETVVSQGLNGAVFALLALNAQDPQANKDGEIQKKYLDYILEQEKSDGGFSLDDNATEGDVDLTAMTLQCLEPYQEEENVKDTIDRGVEFLADAQDADGGYTAYGDKSSESVSQTIIALSTYGIDCNEDERFQKDGKGLYDTLMTYYQKDGSFSHTEDGDSDPMATDQAFCAMVAYERCQNKENSFYNMTDHR
;
A
#
# COMPACT_ATOMS: atom_id res chain seq x y z
N MET A 1 -14.02 -79.77 -48.53
CA MET A 1 -12.61 -79.75 -48.09
C MET A 1 -12.43 -78.67 -47.03
N ASN A 2 -11.83 -79.06 -45.92
CA ASN A 2 -11.22 -78.28 -44.84
C ASN A 2 -12.05 -77.30 -43.98
N ARG A 3 -12.37 -77.83 -42.79
CA ARG A 3 -12.48 -77.19 -41.46
C ARG A 3 -11.44 -76.09 -41.24
N LEU A 4 -11.82 -75.05 -40.49
CA LEU A 4 -11.05 -74.65 -39.30
C LEU A 4 -11.93 -73.85 -38.31
N LYS A 5 -11.91 -74.33 -37.07
CA LYS A 5 -12.50 -73.71 -35.88
C LYS A 5 -11.63 -72.53 -35.45
N GLN A 6 -12.22 -71.46 -34.95
CA GLN A 6 -11.59 -70.68 -33.88
C GLN A 6 -12.63 -70.11 -32.93
N ARG A 7 -12.43 -70.46 -31.65
CA ARG A 7 -13.08 -69.93 -30.46
C ARG A 7 -12.35 -68.64 -30.08
N GLY A 8 -13.08 -67.57 -29.76
CA GLY A 8 -12.59 -66.40 -29.03
C GLY A 8 -13.77 -65.85 -28.23
N LEU A 9 -13.90 -66.22 -26.95
CA LEU A 9 -13.43 -65.49 -25.78
C LEU A 9 -14.16 -64.14 -25.62
N THR A 10 -15.28 -64.20 -24.92
CA THR A 10 -16.04 -63.06 -24.40
C THR A 10 -15.18 -62.31 -23.38
N PHE A 11 -14.68 -61.12 -23.73
CA PHE A 11 -14.12 -60.18 -22.76
C PHE A 11 -15.22 -59.22 -22.32
N LEU A 12 -15.63 -59.35 -21.07
CA LEU A 12 -16.48 -58.42 -20.34
C LEU A 12 -15.65 -57.17 -20.04
N VAL A 13 -15.91 -56.05 -20.73
CA VAL A 13 -15.30 -54.76 -20.39
C VAL A 13 -16.13 -54.15 -19.26
N LEU A 14 -15.61 -54.24 -18.04
CA LEU A 14 -16.04 -53.44 -16.91
C LEU A 14 -15.61 -51.98 -17.17
N LEU A 15 -16.57 -51.12 -17.53
CA LEU A 15 -16.39 -49.67 -17.43
C LEU A 15 -16.38 -49.28 -15.96
N THR A 16 -15.19 -49.18 -15.37
CA THR A 16 -14.98 -48.41 -14.14
C THR A 16 -14.97 -46.94 -14.51
N THR A 17 -16.09 -46.25 -14.29
CA THR A 17 -16.15 -44.79 -14.23
C THR A 17 -15.34 -44.32 -13.01
N ALA A 18 -14.06 -44.01 -13.23
CA ALA A 18 -13.30 -43.18 -12.31
C ALA A 18 -13.89 -41.77 -12.38
N GLY A 19 -14.76 -41.45 -11.42
CA GLY A 19 -15.11 -40.06 -11.14
C GLY A 19 -13.85 -39.34 -10.70
N MET A 20 -13.25 -38.57 -11.61
CA MET A 20 -12.35 -37.49 -11.21
C MET A 20 -13.22 -36.45 -10.51
N MET A 21 -13.34 -36.58 -9.18
CA MET A 21 -13.59 -35.40 -8.36
C MET A 21 -12.34 -34.55 -8.48
N THR A 22 -12.36 -33.59 -9.41
CA THR A 22 -11.56 -32.38 -9.31
C THR A 22 -11.99 -31.73 -8.00
N GLY A 23 -11.24 -32.02 -6.94
CA GLY A 23 -11.36 -31.26 -5.71
C GLY A 23 -11.09 -29.81 -6.05
N CYS A 24 -12.07 -28.95 -5.83
CA CYS A 24 -11.84 -27.53 -5.56
C CYS A 24 -10.96 -27.47 -4.31
N GLY A 25 -9.65 -27.63 -4.49
CA GLY A 25 -8.68 -27.21 -3.50
C GLY A 25 -8.64 -25.70 -3.59
N GLY A 26 -9.60 -25.02 -2.95
CA GLY A 26 -9.44 -23.62 -2.62
C GLY A 26 -8.18 -23.55 -1.77
N SER A 27 -7.12 -22.95 -2.31
CA SER A 27 -5.98 -22.57 -1.48
C SER A 27 -6.55 -21.66 -0.40
N SER A 28 -6.38 -22.05 0.86
CA SER A 28 -6.68 -21.17 1.98
C SER A 28 -5.88 -19.88 1.81
N THR A 29 -6.51 -18.73 2.07
CA THR A 29 -5.84 -17.43 2.16
C THR A 29 -4.55 -17.60 2.99
N PRO A 30 -3.39 -17.15 2.48
CA PRO A 30 -2.16 -17.14 3.25
C PRO A 30 -2.36 -16.47 4.61
N ASP A 31 -1.75 -17.06 5.63
CA ASP A 31 -1.66 -16.46 6.96
C ASP A 31 -0.79 -15.20 6.92
N LEU A 32 -1.25 -14.11 7.54
CA LEU A 32 -0.64 -12.77 7.45
C LEU A 32 0.84 -12.77 7.83
N GLU A 33 1.19 -13.35 8.97
CA GLU A 33 2.58 -13.45 9.45
C GLU A 33 3.49 -14.14 8.42
N LYS A 34 3.01 -15.23 7.80
CA LYS A 34 3.77 -15.94 6.76
C LYS A 34 3.86 -15.18 5.44
N ALA A 35 2.81 -14.45 5.06
CA ALA A 35 2.82 -13.62 3.87
C ALA A 35 3.79 -12.45 4.04
N LEU A 36 3.78 -11.78 5.19
CA LEU A 36 4.71 -10.72 5.57
C LEU A 36 6.16 -11.19 5.53
N ALA A 37 6.52 -12.25 6.27
CA ALA A 37 7.88 -12.75 6.32
C ALA A 37 8.44 -13.10 4.92
N LYS A 38 7.58 -13.66 4.06
CA LYS A 38 7.98 -14.07 2.72
C LYS A 38 8.07 -12.90 1.74
N THR A 39 7.19 -11.91 1.87
CA THR A 39 7.25 -10.68 1.09
C THR A 39 8.48 -9.86 1.48
N ALA A 40 8.78 -9.77 2.78
CA ALA A 40 10.01 -9.16 3.29
C ALA A 40 11.28 -9.88 2.78
N GLU A 41 11.26 -11.21 2.69
CA GLU A 41 12.37 -11.98 2.10
C GLU A 41 12.49 -11.73 0.59
N TYR A 42 11.37 -11.64 -0.13
CA TYR A 42 11.35 -11.33 -1.56
C TYR A 42 11.94 -9.95 -1.83
N GLU A 43 11.42 -8.93 -1.16
CA GLU A 43 11.84 -7.53 -1.31
C GLU A 43 13.32 -7.32 -1.00
N GLN A 44 13.84 -7.92 0.06
CA GLN A 44 15.26 -7.77 0.39
C GLN A 44 16.19 -8.45 -0.63
N LYS A 45 15.72 -9.50 -1.32
CA LYS A 45 16.47 -10.18 -2.39
C LYS A 45 16.43 -9.42 -3.72
N THR A 46 15.35 -8.72 -4.01
CA THR A 46 15.18 -7.94 -5.25
C THR A 46 15.75 -6.53 -5.09
N VAL A 47 15.54 -5.90 -3.93
CA VAL A 47 16.00 -4.57 -3.55
C VAL A 47 17.20 -4.66 -2.62
N THR A 48 18.32 -5.17 -3.13
CA THR A 48 19.54 -5.42 -2.32
C THR A 48 20.30 -4.15 -1.90
N SER A 49 20.02 -3.02 -2.57
CA SER A 49 20.62 -1.71 -2.36
C SER A 49 19.56 -0.62 -2.53
N PRO A 50 18.65 -0.46 -1.56
CA PRO A 50 17.56 0.52 -1.63
C PRO A 50 18.12 1.92 -1.90
N ALA A 51 17.48 2.64 -2.81
CA ALA A 51 17.86 4.00 -3.22
C ALA A 51 16.65 4.92 -3.15
N SER A 52 16.89 6.23 -3.21
CA SER A 52 15.80 7.19 -3.37
C SER A 52 15.35 7.21 -4.83
N ASP A 53 14.27 6.49 -5.11
CA ASP A 53 13.67 6.30 -6.44
C ASP A 53 12.19 5.87 -6.29
N SER A 54 11.44 5.93 -7.38
CA SER A 54 9.99 5.64 -7.39
C SER A 54 9.63 4.14 -7.23
N LEU A 55 10.59 3.22 -7.44
CA LEU A 55 10.39 1.76 -7.32
C LEU A 55 11.56 1.11 -6.57
N GLY A 56 11.28 0.13 -5.71
CA GLY A 56 12.31 -0.68 -5.05
C GLY A 56 13.26 0.15 -4.19
N GLY A 57 12.70 1.02 -3.37
CA GLY A 57 13.44 2.03 -2.63
C GLY A 57 12.75 2.38 -1.31
N GLU A 58 12.18 3.57 -1.25
CA GLU A 58 11.59 4.12 -0.02
C GLU A 58 10.42 3.27 0.50
N TRP A 59 9.53 2.76 -0.36
CA TRP A 59 8.39 1.95 0.07
C TRP A 59 8.82 0.65 0.75
N THR A 60 9.76 -0.06 0.14
CA THR A 60 10.38 -1.25 0.73
C THR A 60 11.04 -0.94 2.08
N VAL A 61 11.77 0.18 2.17
CA VAL A 61 12.42 0.61 3.43
C VAL A 61 11.39 0.92 4.50
N ILE A 62 10.33 1.66 4.18
CA ILE A 62 9.26 2.00 5.12
C ILE A 62 8.57 0.72 5.60
N ALA A 63 8.07 -0.11 4.68
CA ALA A 63 7.37 -1.34 5.04
C ALA A 63 8.23 -2.28 5.90
N LEU A 64 9.49 -2.49 5.52
CA LEU A 64 10.42 -3.33 6.28
C LEU A 64 10.73 -2.73 7.66
N ALA A 65 10.91 -1.42 7.77
CA ALA A 65 11.11 -0.76 9.06
C ALA A 65 9.88 -0.85 9.96
N ARG A 66 8.66 -0.89 9.39
CA ARG A 66 7.40 -0.90 10.14
C ARG A 66 6.85 -2.30 10.43
N SER A 67 7.36 -3.35 9.80
CA SER A 67 6.83 -4.73 9.86
C SER A 67 7.29 -5.59 11.03
N GLY A 68 8.23 -5.14 11.87
CA GLY A 68 8.90 -6.02 12.85
C GLY A 68 9.83 -7.09 12.25
N GLU A 69 9.76 -7.36 10.94
CA GLU A 69 10.59 -8.35 10.25
C GLU A 69 12.09 -8.03 10.34
N LYS A 70 12.91 -9.08 10.27
CA LYS A 70 14.36 -8.90 10.32
C LYS A 70 14.88 -8.36 8.98
N ALA A 71 15.47 -7.16 9.04
CA ALA A 71 16.24 -6.61 7.93
C ALA A 71 17.61 -7.29 7.80
N GLU A 72 18.14 -7.38 6.57
CA GLU A 72 19.52 -7.74 6.28
C GLU A 72 20.49 -6.77 6.97
N ASP A 73 21.66 -7.27 7.34
CA ASP A 73 22.66 -6.45 8.03
C ASP A 73 23.01 -5.20 7.20
N ASN A 74 22.89 -4.03 7.83
CA ASN A 74 23.12 -2.69 7.24
C ASN A 74 22.15 -2.32 6.10
N TYR A 75 20.97 -2.93 6.00
CA TYR A 75 20.01 -2.61 4.93
C TYR A 75 19.59 -1.13 4.94
N PHE A 76 19.21 -0.60 6.12
CA PHE A 76 18.81 0.81 6.26
C PHE A 76 19.99 1.77 6.11
N GLU A 77 21.18 1.38 6.56
CA GLU A 77 22.41 2.16 6.38
C GLU A 77 22.81 2.27 4.91
N LYS A 78 22.57 1.23 4.10
CA LYS A 78 22.74 1.31 2.64
C LYS A 78 21.78 2.34 2.06
N TYR A 79 20.50 2.33 2.45
CA TYR A 79 19.53 3.33 2.01
C TYR A 79 19.99 4.74 2.38
N ARG A 80 20.30 4.96 3.66
CA ARG A 80 20.80 6.24 4.20
C ARG A 80 22.04 6.72 3.43
N ALA A 81 23.02 5.86 3.20
CA ALA A 81 24.22 6.19 2.45
C ALA A 81 23.94 6.52 0.97
N ASN A 82 23.01 5.81 0.32
CA ASN A 82 22.60 6.07 -1.05
C ASN A 82 21.86 7.41 -1.17
N LEU A 83 20.97 7.73 -0.23
CA LEU A 83 20.29 9.02 -0.16
C LEU A 83 21.28 10.17 0.07
N GLU A 84 22.20 10.04 1.04
CA GLU A 84 23.25 11.04 1.27
C GLU A 84 24.11 11.27 0.03
N LYS A 85 24.46 10.20 -0.68
CA LYS A 85 25.24 10.29 -1.92
C LYS A 85 24.47 11.06 -2.98
N LYS A 86 23.19 10.71 -3.21
CA LYS A 86 22.32 11.39 -4.17
C LYS A 86 22.21 12.89 -3.85
N LEU A 87 21.95 13.23 -2.59
CA LEU A 87 21.89 14.63 -2.15
C LEU A 87 23.20 15.39 -2.41
N LYS A 88 24.35 14.82 -2.06
CA LYS A 88 25.66 15.45 -2.32
C LYS A 88 25.94 15.61 -3.82
N GLU A 89 25.55 14.64 -4.64
CA GLU A 89 25.73 14.70 -6.10
C GLU A 89 24.77 15.71 -6.77
N GLN A 90 23.63 16.00 -6.14
CA GLN A 90 22.58 16.89 -6.64
C GLN A 90 22.46 18.20 -5.86
N ASP A 91 23.46 18.55 -5.05
CA ASP A 91 23.49 19.75 -4.20
C ASP A 91 22.23 19.95 -3.33
N GLY A 92 21.73 18.86 -2.75
CA GLY A 92 20.53 18.83 -1.91
C GLY A 92 19.21 18.74 -2.66
N ILE A 93 19.23 18.70 -3.99
CA ILE A 93 18.02 18.72 -4.81
C ILE A 93 17.62 17.30 -5.22
N LEU A 94 16.63 16.70 -4.56
CA LEU A 94 16.09 15.38 -4.96
C LEU A 94 15.26 15.48 -6.24
N SER A 95 14.55 16.58 -6.44
CA SER A 95 13.79 16.85 -7.66
C SER A 95 13.42 18.31 -7.78
N GLU A 96 13.53 18.83 -9.01
CA GLU A 96 13.08 20.18 -9.35
C GLU A 96 11.56 20.29 -9.51
N ASN A 97 10.87 19.16 -9.73
CA ASN A 97 9.45 19.16 -10.14
C ASN A 97 8.56 18.15 -9.39
N LYS A 98 9.15 17.14 -8.72
CA LYS A 98 8.40 16.08 -8.03
C LYS A 98 8.68 16.14 -6.54
N TYR A 99 7.89 16.91 -5.80
CA TYR A 99 8.13 17.10 -4.37
C TYR A 99 7.74 15.88 -3.55
N THR A 100 6.95 14.97 -4.12
CA THR A 100 6.71 13.64 -3.57
C THR A 100 8.00 12.83 -3.37
N GLU A 101 9.09 13.13 -4.12
CA GLU A 101 10.41 12.52 -3.87
C GLU A 101 10.96 12.91 -2.49
N TYR A 102 10.77 14.18 -2.08
CA TYR A 102 11.13 14.62 -0.74
C TYR A 102 10.24 13.97 0.31
N SER A 103 8.91 13.95 0.09
CA SER A 103 7.98 13.32 1.01
C SER A 103 8.31 11.85 1.29
N ARG A 104 8.58 11.05 0.25
CA ARG A 104 8.94 9.64 0.42
C ARG A 104 10.26 9.45 1.16
N ALA A 105 11.27 10.27 0.84
CA ALA A 105 12.55 10.21 1.53
C ALA A 105 12.42 10.60 3.02
N VAL A 106 11.63 11.63 3.33
CA VAL A 106 11.30 12.02 4.71
C VAL A 106 10.63 10.85 5.44
N LEU A 107 9.58 10.26 4.86
CA LEU A 107 8.86 9.13 5.45
C LEU A 107 9.79 7.93 5.71
N ALA A 108 10.67 7.59 4.76
CA ALA A 108 11.63 6.51 4.89
C ALA A 108 12.66 6.77 6.00
N LEU A 109 13.22 7.98 6.11
CA LEU A 109 14.12 8.36 7.20
C LEU A 109 13.42 8.29 8.56
N CYS A 110 12.19 8.79 8.66
CA CYS A 110 11.40 8.72 9.90
C CYS A 110 11.15 7.26 10.31
N ALA A 111 10.81 6.39 9.36
CA ALA A 111 10.54 4.97 9.64
C ALA A 111 11.76 4.24 10.23
N ILE A 112 12.98 4.63 9.81
CA ILE A 112 14.25 4.04 10.30
C ILE A 112 14.87 4.83 11.46
N GLY A 113 14.15 5.80 12.03
CA GLY A 113 14.61 6.58 13.19
C GLY A 113 15.69 7.63 12.90
N GLU A 114 15.88 8.01 11.63
CA GLU A 114 16.83 9.04 11.20
C GLU A 114 16.14 10.41 11.10
N ASP A 115 16.93 11.49 11.27
CA ASP A 115 16.44 12.86 11.21
C ASP A 115 16.51 13.41 9.76
N PRO A 116 15.35 13.67 9.10
CA PRO A 116 15.32 14.20 7.75
C PRO A 116 15.72 15.68 7.65
N SER A 117 15.88 16.40 8.76
CA SER A 117 16.45 17.74 8.75
C SER A 117 17.98 17.78 8.65
N GLU A 118 18.67 16.65 8.86
CA GLU A 118 20.13 16.58 8.95
C GLU A 118 20.71 15.36 8.22
N ILE A 119 20.36 15.16 6.94
CA ILE A 119 20.86 14.06 6.11
C ILE A 119 21.93 14.54 5.12
N GLY A 120 23.17 14.12 5.34
CA GLY A 120 24.29 14.50 4.47
C GLY A 120 24.61 16.00 4.46
N GLY A 121 24.13 16.76 5.46
CA GLY A 121 24.25 18.22 5.55
C GLY A 121 23.08 18.99 4.92
N TYR A 122 21.99 18.32 4.59
CA TYR A 122 20.80 18.91 3.98
C TYR A 122 19.55 18.63 4.82
N ASP A 123 18.67 19.62 4.88
CA ASP A 123 17.31 19.50 5.38
C ASP A 123 16.37 19.21 4.20
N ILE A 124 15.91 17.96 4.12
CA ILE A 124 15.01 17.52 3.04
C ILE A 124 13.53 17.70 3.36
N GLN A 125 13.19 18.19 4.56
CA GLN A 125 11.82 18.61 4.91
C GLN A 125 11.53 20.01 4.38
N LYS A 126 12.54 20.90 4.42
CA LYS A 126 12.41 22.29 4.02
C LYS A 126 11.77 22.54 2.64
N PRO A 127 12.05 21.75 1.58
CA PRO A 127 11.36 21.90 0.30
C PRO A 127 9.84 21.71 0.40
N LEU A 128 9.36 20.90 1.34
CA LEU A 128 7.93 20.70 1.59
C LEU A 128 7.25 21.91 2.27
N GLU A 129 8.01 22.92 2.70
CA GLU A 129 7.46 24.19 3.19
C GLU A 129 7.05 25.15 2.05
N ASP A 130 7.47 24.88 0.81
CA ASP A 130 7.04 25.63 -0.36
C ASP A 130 5.65 25.18 -0.84
N TYR A 131 4.64 25.69 -0.13
CA TYR A 131 3.22 25.38 -0.37
C TYR A 131 2.83 25.48 -1.84
N GLU A 132 3.15 26.59 -2.52
CA GLU A 132 2.73 26.85 -3.90
C GLU A 132 3.31 25.80 -4.86
N THR A 133 4.59 25.46 -4.69
CA THR A 133 5.24 24.47 -5.55
C THR A 133 4.70 23.06 -5.27
N VAL A 134 4.43 22.72 -4.01
CA VAL A 134 3.84 21.41 -3.66
C VAL A 134 2.42 21.28 -4.23
N VAL A 135 1.53 22.24 -3.99
CA VAL A 135 0.13 22.13 -4.47
C VAL A 135 0.01 22.28 -5.99
N SER A 136 1.01 22.87 -6.67
CA SER A 136 1.05 22.89 -8.14
C SER A 136 1.10 21.49 -8.79
N GLN A 137 1.44 20.46 -8.02
CA GLN A 137 1.41 19.05 -8.43
C GLN A 137 0.04 18.38 -8.20
N GLY A 138 -0.95 19.15 -7.75
CA GLY A 138 -2.29 18.68 -7.41
C GLY A 138 -2.36 18.05 -6.03
N LEU A 139 -3.52 17.43 -5.75
CA LEU A 139 -3.83 16.83 -4.46
C LEU A 139 -2.76 15.86 -3.95
N ASN A 140 -2.20 15.03 -4.83
CA ASN A 140 -1.20 14.02 -4.45
C ASN A 140 0.04 14.65 -3.81
N GLY A 141 0.49 15.82 -4.30
CA GLY A 141 1.61 16.55 -3.71
C GLY A 141 1.32 16.99 -2.27
N ALA A 142 0.14 17.56 -2.05
CA ALA A 142 -0.29 18.03 -0.73
C ALA A 142 -0.47 16.88 0.27
N VAL A 143 -1.10 15.77 -0.13
CA VAL A 143 -1.29 14.58 0.71
C VAL A 143 0.05 14.03 1.20
N PHE A 144 1.01 13.84 0.30
CA PHE A 144 2.32 13.33 0.67
C PHE A 144 3.15 14.32 1.48
N ALA A 145 3.06 15.62 1.22
CA ALA A 145 3.70 16.63 2.05
C ALA A 145 3.14 16.64 3.47
N LEU A 146 1.82 16.57 3.63
CA LEU A 146 1.17 16.55 4.94
C LEU A 146 1.51 15.28 5.74
N LEU A 147 1.55 14.11 5.09
CA LEU A 147 2.03 12.86 5.70
C LEU A 147 3.46 13.03 6.22
N ALA A 148 4.37 13.46 5.34
CA ALA A 148 5.79 13.58 5.66
C ALA A 148 6.06 14.57 6.80
N LEU A 149 5.43 15.75 6.77
CA LEU A 149 5.62 16.80 7.77
C LEU A 149 5.04 16.43 9.15
N ASN A 150 4.14 15.46 9.23
CA ASN A 150 3.58 14.98 10.50
C ASN A 150 4.26 13.71 11.00
N ALA A 151 5.00 12.97 10.17
CA ALA A 151 5.42 11.60 10.47
C ALA A 151 6.19 11.42 11.79
N GLN A 152 7.09 12.34 12.14
CA GLN A 152 7.93 12.23 13.36
C GLN A 152 7.18 12.51 14.66
N ASP A 153 6.26 13.48 14.65
CA ASP A 153 5.44 13.86 15.80
C ASP A 153 4.13 14.50 15.33
N PRO A 154 3.12 13.68 14.96
CA PRO A 154 1.89 14.21 14.39
C PRO A 154 1.14 15.14 15.35
N GLN A 155 1.23 14.90 16.67
CA GLN A 155 0.51 15.72 17.65
C GLN A 155 1.19 17.08 17.87
N ALA A 156 2.52 17.14 17.80
CA ALA A 156 3.23 18.42 17.86
C ALA A 156 3.13 19.21 16.54
N ASN A 157 3.12 18.52 15.40
CA ASN A 157 3.27 19.16 14.10
C ASN A 157 1.94 19.61 13.47
N LYS A 158 0.82 18.93 13.77
CA LYS A 158 -0.48 19.19 13.11
C LYS A 158 -0.95 20.65 13.18
N ASP A 159 -0.55 21.38 14.21
CA ASP A 159 -0.96 22.77 14.42
C ASP A 159 -0.08 23.81 13.71
N GLY A 160 0.98 23.38 13.02
CA GLY A 160 1.91 24.24 12.29
C GLY A 160 1.24 24.97 11.12
N GLU A 161 1.77 26.14 10.75
CA GLU A 161 1.17 27.00 9.72
C GLU A 161 1.11 26.30 8.36
N ILE A 162 2.18 25.60 7.98
CA ILE A 162 2.24 24.91 6.70
C ILE A 162 1.34 23.67 6.68
N GLN A 163 1.28 22.91 7.77
CA GLN A 163 0.41 21.74 7.92
C GLN A 163 -1.06 22.14 7.77
N LYS A 164 -1.49 23.23 8.43
CA LYS A 164 -2.85 23.77 8.30
C LYS A 164 -3.17 24.21 6.87
N LYS A 165 -2.23 24.85 6.18
CA LYS A 165 -2.41 25.22 4.76
C LYS A 165 -2.64 24.00 3.88
N TYR A 166 -1.87 22.92 4.07
CA TYR A 166 -2.09 21.68 3.33
C TYR A 166 -3.40 21.01 3.71
N LEU A 167 -3.76 20.97 5.00
CA LEU A 167 -5.03 20.42 5.45
C LEU A 167 -6.20 21.15 4.79
N ASP A 168 -6.23 22.48 4.87
CA ASP A 168 -7.27 23.30 4.26
C ASP A 168 -7.38 23.03 2.75
N TYR A 169 -6.25 23.02 2.04
CA TYR A 169 -6.19 22.70 0.62
C TYR A 169 -6.78 21.31 0.30
N ILE A 170 -6.39 20.30 1.07
CA ILE A 170 -6.83 18.91 0.88
C ILE A 170 -8.34 18.82 1.09
N LEU A 171 -8.88 19.38 2.18
CA LEU A 171 -10.31 19.35 2.46
C LEU A 171 -11.13 20.07 1.38
N GLU A 172 -10.60 21.13 0.76
CA GLU A 172 -11.23 21.82 -0.36
C GLU A 172 -11.29 20.98 -1.65
N GLN A 173 -10.50 19.90 -1.77
CA GLN A 173 -10.51 19.01 -2.93
C GLN A 173 -11.55 17.90 -2.86
N GLU A 174 -12.28 17.77 -1.75
CA GLU A 174 -13.31 16.73 -1.59
C GLU A 174 -14.39 16.86 -2.68
N LYS A 175 -14.71 15.75 -3.32
CA LYS A 175 -15.73 15.67 -4.37
C LYS A 175 -17.12 15.44 -3.76
N SER A 176 -18.16 15.63 -4.56
CA SER A 176 -19.55 15.56 -4.07
C SER A 176 -19.99 14.16 -3.61
N ASP A 177 -19.27 13.13 -4.02
CA ASP A 177 -19.45 11.73 -3.60
C ASP A 177 -18.65 11.39 -2.33
N GLY A 178 -17.93 12.35 -1.74
CA GLY A 178 -17.09 12.16 -0.55
C GLY A 178 -15.69 11.62 -0.85
N GLY A 179 -15.39 11.34 -2.11
CA GLY A 179 -14.07 10.89 -2.55
C GLY A 179 -13.14 12.04 -2.92
N PHE A 180 -11.93 11.66 -3.32
CA PHE A 180 -10.87 12.55 -3.80
C PHE A 180 -10.32 12.02 -5.11
N SER A 181 -9.79 12.89 -5.97
CA SER A 181 -9.22 12.44 -7.24
C SER A 181 -7.89 13.10 -7.58
N LEU A 182 -7.08 12.39 -8.37
CA LEU A 182 -5.82 12.90 -8.91
C LEU A 182 -6.03 14.02 -9.92
N ASP A 183 -7.12 13.99 -10.70
CA ASP A 183 -7.48 15.08 -11.61
C ASP A 183 -8.32 16.11 -10.86
N ASP A 184 -7.77 17.32 -10.69
CA ASP A 184 -8.47 18.43 -10.05
C ASP A 184 -9.81 18.75 -10.76
N ASN A 185 -9.94 18.44 -12.05
CA ASN A 185 -11.16 18.65 -12.83
C ASN A 185 -12.16 17.49 -12.76
N ALA A 186 -11.80 16.37 -12.13
CA ALA A 186 -12.72 15.26 -11.94
C ALA A 186 -13.88 15.69 -11.04
N THR A 187 -15.08 15.21 -11.39
CA THR A 187 -16.31 15.45 -10.63
C THR A 187 -16.57 14.35 -9.59
N GLU A 188 -15.89 13.23 -9.71
CA GLU A 188 -16.02 12.02 -8.89
C GLU A 188 -14.65 11.69 -8.29
N GLY A 189 -14.66 11.03 -7.13
CA GLY A 189 -13.44 10.51 -6.51
C GLY A 189 -12.90 9.28 -7.23
N ASP A 190 -11.63 8.98 -6.99
CA ASP A 190 -11.01 7.69 -7.30
C ASP A 190 -10.53 6.99 -6.01
N VAL A 191 -10.51 5.65 -6.05
CA VAL A 191 -10.26 4.81 -4.87
C VAL A 191 -8.87 5.09 -4.29
N ASP A 192 -7.85 5.17 -5.14
CA ASP A 192 -6.46 5.30 -4.72
C ASP A 192 -6.25 6.64 -4.00
N LEU A 193 -6.63 7.76 -4.62
CA LEU A 193 -6.43 9.07 -4.02
C LEU A 193 -7.35 9.31 -2.83
N THR A 194 -8.56 8.74 -2.82
CA THR A 194 -9.42 8.80 -1.63
C THR A 194 -8.73 8.09 -0.46
N ALA A 195 -8.29 6.84 -0.65
CA ALA A 195 -7.64 6.08 0.41
C ALA A 195 -6.34 6.74 0.89
N MET A 196 -5.50 7.23 -0.02
CA MET A 196 -4.26 7.94 0.32
C MET A 196 -4.53 9.25 1.06
N THR A 197 -5.56 10.00 0.66
CA THR A 197 -5.96 11.23 1.35
C THR A 197 -6.40 10.94 2.76
N LEU A 198 -7.23 9.92 2.97
CA LEU A 198 -7.68 9.53 4.31
C LEU A 198 -6.51 9.23 5.25
N GLN A 199 -5.43 8.62 4.78
CA GLN A 199 -4.27 8.30 5.62
C GLN A 199 -3.59 9.57 6.19
N CYS A 200 -3.59 10.69 5.47
CA CYS A 200 -2.95 11.94 5.94
C CYS A 200 -3.77 12.72 6.98
N LEU A 201 -5.08 12.43 7.09
CA LEU A 201 -6.02 13.13 7.96
C LEU A 201 -6.01 12.60 9.41
N GLU A 202 -5.36 11.47 9.68
CA GLU A 202 -5.30 10.83 11.01
C GLU A 202 -5.01 11.80 12.18
N PRO A 203 -4.03 12.74 12.09
CA PRO A 203 -3.69 13.60 13.24
C PRO A 203 -4.81 14.56 13.63
N TYR A 204 -5.76 14.79 12.72
CA TYR A 204 -6.85 15.77 12.78
C TYR A 204 -8.22 15.11 12.97
N GLN A 205 -8.29 13.78 13.12
CA GLN A 205 -9.54 13.00 13.15
C GLN A 205 -10.53 13.38 14.28
N GLU A 206 -10.10 14.18 15.26
CA GLU A 206 -10.94 14.72 16.34
C GLU A 206 -11.60 16.06 15.99
N GLU A 207 -11.20 16.69 14.88
CA GLU A 207 -11.83 17.90 14.35
C GLU A 207 -13.11 17.51 13.60
N GLU A 208 -14.26 18.09 13.95
CA GLU A 208 -15.58 17.66 13.46
C GLU A 208 -15.67 17.64 11.92
N ASN A 209 -15.16 18.67 11.25
CA ASN A 209 -15.13 18.73 9.79
C ASN A 209 -14.24 17.63 9.18
N VAL A 210 -13.07 17.36 9.78
CA VAL A 210 -12.17 16.33 9.27
C VAL A 210 -12.74 14.94 9.54
N LYS A 211 -13.32 14.72 10.71
CA LYS A 211 -14.03 13.49 11.04
C LYS A 211 -15.14 13.19 10.03
N ASP A 212 -15.96 14.19 9.72
CA ASP A 212 -17.05 14.02 8.76
C ASP A 212 -16.52 13.70 7.35
N THR A 213 -15.40 14.30 6.93
CA THR A 213 -14.72 13.98 5.67
C THR A 213 -14.14 12.55 5.69
N ILE A 214 -13.55 12.11 6.81
CA ILE A 214 -13.06 10.74 6.97
C ILE A 214 -14.22 9.74 6.84
N ASP A 215 -15.32 9.97 7.54
CA ASP A 215 -16.48 9.08 7.52
C ASP A 215 -17.07 8.96 6.10
N ARG A 216 -17.15 10.07 5.35
CA ARG A 216 -17.60 10.07 3.94
C ARG A 216 -16.63 9.36 3.01
N GLY A 217 -15.32 9.58 3.17
CA GLY A 217 -14.32 8.89 2.35
C GLY A 217 -14.29 7.38 2.60
N VAL A 218 -14.48 6.93 3.84
CA VAL A 218 -14.60 5.49 4.14
C VAL A 218 -15.86 4.90 3.50
N GLU A 219 -16.98 5.61 3.54
CA GLU A 219 -18.21 5.17 2.87
C GLU A 219 -18.03 5.12 1.34
N PHE A 220 -17.38 6.13 0.75
CA PHE A 220 -17.02 6.12 -0.67
C PHE A 220 -16.22 4.86 -1.05
N LEU A 221 -15.21 4.49 -0.23
CA LEU A 221 -14.42 3.28 -0.48
C LEU A 221 -15.28 2.02 -0.38
N ALA A 222 -16.22 1.93 0.56
CA ALA A 222 -17.13 0.78 0.66
C ALA A 222 -18.07 0.67 -0.56
N ASP A 223 -18.61 1.80 -1.02
CA ASP A 223 -19.52 1.89 -2.15
C ASP A 223 -18.81 1.60 -3.49
N ALA A 224 -17.54 1.98 -3.62
CA ALA A 224 -16.72 1.74 -4.80
C ALA A 224 -16.26 0.27 -4.93
N GLN A 225 -16.37 -0.54 -3.88
CA GLN A 225 -15.92 -1.93 -3.89
C GLN A 225 -16.80 -2.80 -4.80
N ASP A 226 -16.19 -3.46 -5.78
CA ASP A 226 -16.86 -4.34 -6.71
C ASP A 226 -17.45 -5.59 -6.03
N ALA A 227 -18.38 -6.27 -6.72
CA ALA A 227 -19.06 -7.45 -6.20
C ALA A 227 -18.13 -8.64 -5.88
N ASP A 228 -16.92 -8.69 -6.47
CA ASP A 228 -15.89 -9.68 -6.17
C ASP A 228 -14.89 -9.23 -5.08
N GLY A 229 -15.12 -8.06 -4.49
CA GLY A 229 -14.33 -7.51 -3.39
C GLY A 229 -13.14 -6.65 -3.82
N GLY A 230 -12.84 -6.57 -5.13
CA GLY A 230 -11.79 -5.71 -5.68
C GLY A 230 -12.26 -4.28 -5.98
N TYR A 231 -11.40 -3.52 -6.66
CA TYR A 231 -11.69 -2.17 -7.12
C TYR A 231 -11.30 -2.03 -8.60
N THR A 232 -12.22 -1.56 -9.44
CA THR A 232 -11.92 -1.21 -10.83
C THR A 232 -11.58 0.27 -10.93
N ALA A 233 -10.34 0.58 -11.32
CA ALA A 233 -9.89 1.94 -11.60
C ALA A 233 -9.28 2.01 -13.00
N TYR A 234 -9.61 3.06 -13.76
CA TYR A 234 -9.10 3.28 -15.13
C TYR A 234 -9.25 2.11 -16.12
N GLY A 235 -10.14 1.15 -15.84
CA GLY A 235 -10.46 0.02 -16.71
C GLY A 235 -9.92 -1.34 -16.24
N ASP A 236 -9.07 -1.37 -15.21
CA ASP A 236 -8.48 -2.60 -14.67
C ASP A 236 -8.70 -2.72 -13.16
N LYS A 237 -8.61 -3.95 -12.64
CA LYS A 237 -8.61 -4.24 -11.21
C LYS A 237 -7.19 -4.44 -10.73
N SER A 238 -6.82 -3.72 -9.68
CA SER A 238 -5.44 -3.66 -9.20
C SER A 238 -5.32 -4.10 -7.74
N SER A 239 -4.19 -4.73 -7.41
CA SER A 239 -3.84 -5.00 -6.00
C SER A 239 -3.52 -3.71 -5.24
N GLU A 240 -3.06 -2.68 -5.93
CA GLU A 240 -2.70 -1.37 -5.40
C GLU A 240 -3.92 -0.65 -4.79
N SER A 241 -5.07 -0.66 -5.47
CA SER A 241 -6.29 -0.04 -4.94
C SER A 241 -6.82 -0.74 -3.69
N VAL A 242 -6.73 -2.07 -3.65
CA VAL A 242 -7.04 -2.86 -2.44
C VAL A 242 -6.05 -2.52 -1.33
N SER A 243 -4.76 -2.41 -1.66
CA SER A 243 -3.68 -2.10 -0.72
C SER A 243 -3.88 -0.73 -0.07
N GLN A 244 -4.13 0.33 -0.85
CA GLN A 244 -4.36 1.66 -0.30
C GLN A 244 -5.59 1.71 0.61
N THR A 245 -6.66 1.00 0.23
CA THR A 245 -7.86 0.90 1.07
C THR A 245 -7.55 0.23 2.40
N ILE A 246 -6.79 -0.88 2.40
CA ILE A 246 -6.38 -1.56 3.65
C ILE A 246 -5.56 -0.62 4.54
N ILE A 247 -4.63 0.16 3.98
CA ILE A 247 -3.83 1.14 4.75
C ILE A 247 -4.75 2.22 5.35
N ALA A 248 -5.70 2.74 4.57
CA ALA A 248 -6.66 3.74 5.03
C ALA A 248 -7.53 3.22 6.18
N LEU A 249 -8.11 2.03 6.05
CA LEU A 249 -8.93 1.42 7.11
C LEU A 249 -8.12 1.13 8.37
N SER A 250 -6.92 0.58 8.20
CA SER A 250 -5.99 0.29 9.30
C SER A 250 -5.60 1.54 10.08
N THR A 251 -5.51 2.70 9.40
CA THR A 251 -5.23 4.00 10.04
C THR A 251 -6.27 4.36 11.11
N TYR A 252 -7.53 3.96 10.92
CA TYR A 252 -8.64 4.26 11.82
C TYR A 252 -9.07 3.07 12.69
N GLY A 253 -8.25 2.02 12.75
CA GLY A 253 -8.57 0.81 13.51
C GLY A 253 -9.77 0.03 12.97
N ILE A 254 -10.12 0.23 11.70
CA ILE A 254 -11.18 -0.52 11.02
C ILE A 254 -10.57 -1.82 10.48
N ASP A 255 -11.12 -2.95 10.92
CA ASP A 255 -10.67 -4.26 10.48
C ASP A 255 -11.08 -4.49 9.01
N CYS A 256 -10.10 -4.48 8.11
CA CYS A 256 -10.34 -4.63 6.67
C CYS A 256 -10.93 -5.99 6.26
N ASN A 257 -10.93 -6.98 7.17
CA ASN A 257 -11.44 -8.31 6.91
C ASN A 257 -12.76 -8.62 7.63
N GLU A 258 -13.06 -7.93 8.74
CA GLU A 258 -14.27 -8.15 9.55
C GLU A 258 -15.33 -7.04 9.40
N ASP A 259 -14.99 -5.84 8.90
CA ASP A 259 -15.98 -4.78 8.69
C ASP A 259 -16.97 -5.15 7.57
N GLU A 260 -18.26 -5.24 7.92
CA GLU A 260 -19.32 -5.70 7.02
C GLU A 260 -19.45 -4.88 5.74
N ARG A 261 -19.03 -3.60 5.75
CA ARG A 261 -19.06 -2.74 4.55
C ARG A 261 -18.11 -3.24 3.45
N PHE A 262 -17.02 -3.88 3.87
CA PHE A 262 -15.93 -4.32 2.99
C PHE A 262 -15.92 -5.84 2.74
N GLN A 263 -16.93 -6.56 3.24
CA GLN A 263 -17.08 -8.00 3.00
C GLN A 263 -17.93 -8.29 1.76
N LYS A 264 -17.37 -9.08 0.83
CA LYS A 264 -18.10 -9.64 -0.32
C LYS A 264 -18.00 -11.16 -0.31
N ASP A 265 -19.13 -11.85 -0.37
CA ASP A 265 -19.22 -13.33 -0.32
C ASP A 265 -18.44 -13.97 0.85
N GLY A 266 -18.41 -13.31 2.01
CA GLY A 266 -17.73 -13.80 3.22
C GLY A 266 -16.19 -13.68 3.18
N LYS A 267 -15.67 -12.86 2.26
CA LYS A 267 -14.25 -12.49 2.17
C LYS A 267 -14.11 -10.99 2.38
N GLY A 268 -13.08 -10.58 3.11
CA GLY A 268 -12.74 -9.16 3.24
C GLY A 268 -11.58 -8.75 2.35
N LEU A 269 -11.05 -7.54 2.57
CA LEU A 269 -10.04 -6.96 1.69
C LEU A 269 -8.69 -7.68 1.75
N TYR A 270 -8.29 -8.23 2.90
CA TYR A 270 -7.06 -9.02 2.96
C TYR A 270 -7.20 -10.33 2.15
N ASP A 271 -8.37 -10.98 2.21
CA ASP A 271 -8.64 -12.15 1.36
C ASP A 271 -8.60 -11.80 -0.14
N THR A 272 -9.13 -10.62 -0.52
CA THR A 272 -9.04 -10.10 -1.87
C THR A 272 -7.59 -9.77 -2.26
N LEU A 273 -6.81 -9.10 -1.41
CA LEU A 273 -5.41 -8.79 -1.70
C LEU A 273 -4.60 -10.07 -1.97
N MET A 274 -4.90 -11.14 -1.24
CA MET A 274 -4.21 -12.42 -1.41
C MET A 274 -4.54 -13.16 -2.71
N THR A 275 -5.49 -12.70 -3.54
CA THR A 275 -5.69 -13.25 -4.88
C THR A 275 -4.56 -12.84 -5.85
N TYR A 276 -3.89 -11.71 -5.56
CA TYR A 276 -2.75 -11.19 -6.31
C TYR A 276 -1.39 -11.73 -5.81
N TYR A 277 -1.39 -12.47 -4.70
CA TYR A 277 -0.18 -12.95 -4.04
C TYR A 277 0.45 -14.14 -4.78
N GLN A 278 1.74 -14.02 -5.08
CA GLN A 278 2.50 -14.98 -5.86
C GLN A 278 3.27 -15.97 -4.98
N LYS A 279 3.64 -17.10 -5.58
CA LYS A 279 4.31 -18.21 -4.86
C LYS A 279 5.68 -17.86 -4.31
N ASP A 280 6.32 -16.79 -4.73
CA ASP A 280 7.64 -16.35 -4.27
C ASP A 280 7.58 -15.26 -3.19
N GLY A 281 6.39 -14.73 -2.88
CA GLY A 281 6.22 -13.63 -1.94
C GLY A 281 5.90 -12.29 -2.60
N SER A 282 5.94 -12.22 -3.94
CA SER A 282 5.59 -11.00 -4.66
C SER A 282 4.09 -10.84 -4.88
N PHE A 283 3.69 -9.68 -5.39
CA PHE A 283 2.32 -9.42 -5.84
C PHE A 283 2.31 -9.03 -7.31
N SER A 284 1.22 -9.34 -8.01
CA SER A 284 0.95 -8.88 -9.36
C SER A 284 0.02 -7.66 -9.35
N HIS A 285 0.09 -6.85 -10.40
CA HIS A 285 -0.84 -5.73 -10.60
C HIS A 285 -2.28 -6.25 -10.77
N THR A 286 -2.49 -7.17 -11.71
CA THR A 286 -3.76 -7.88 -11.93
C THR A 286 -3.67 -9.34 -11.45
N GLU A 287 -4.80 -10.00 -11.18
CA GLU A 287 -4.80 -11.37 -10.62
C GLU A 287 -4.02 -12.39 -11.47
N ASP A 288 -4.13 -12.29 -12.80
CA ASP A 288 -3.45 -13.18 -13.76
C ASP A 288 -2.09 -12.63 -14.23
N GLY A 289 -1.61 -11.53 -13.62
CA GLY A 289 -0.37 -10.86 -13.97
C GLY A 289 0.89 -11.56 -13.46
N ASP A 290 2.03 -11.15 -14.01
CA ASP A 290 3.34 -11.46 -13.44
C ASP A 290 3.62 -10.56 -12.21
N SER A 291 4.68 -10.89 -11.46
CA SER A 291 5.17 -10.03 -10.37
C SER A 291 5.38 -8.59 -10.84
N ASP A 292 4.82 -7.65 -10.07
CA ASP A 292 4.98 -6.22 -10.28
C ASP A 292 5.61 -5.56 -9.04
N PRO A 293 6.69 -4.77 -9.18
CA PRO A 293 7.35 -4.13 -8.05
C PRO A 293 6.46 -3.14 -7.28
N MET A 294 5.62 -2.35 -7.95
CA MET A 294 4.73 -1.39 -7.28
C MET A 294 3.63 -2.12 -6.52
N ALA A 295 3.02 -3.13 -7.17
CA ALA A 295 2.05 -4.00 -6.51
C ALA A 295 2.64 -4.64 -5.25
N THR A 296 3.88 -5.14 -5.33
CA THR A 296 4.56 -5.78 -4.20
C THR A 296 4.85 -4.79 -3.08
N ASP A 297 5.40 -3.60 -3.40
CA ASP A 297 5.66 -2.54 -2.43
C ASP A 297 4.37 -2.11 -1.70
N GLN A 298 3.28 -1.86 -2.43
CA GLN A 298 2.02 -1.42 -1.84
C GLN A 298 1.32 -2.51 -1.04
N ALA A 299 1.30 -3.74 -1.54
CA ALA A 299 0.75 -4.88 -0.80
C ALA A 299 1.54 -5.15 0.47
N PHE A 300 2.86 -4.98 0.44
CA PHE A 300 3.69 -5.09 1.64
C PHE A 300 3.32 -3.99 2.66
N CYS A 301 3.23 -2.73 2.23
CA CYS A 301 2.76 -1.63 3.09
C CYS A 301 1.38 -1.92 3.70
N ALA A 302 0.44 -2.46 2.90
CA ALA A 302 -0.91 -2.79 3.33
C ALA A 302 -0.94 -3.91 4.37
N MET A 303 -0.21 -5.01 4.14
CA MET A 303 -0.11 -6.09 5.12
C MET A 303 0.51 -5.62 6.43
N VAL A 304 1.52 -4.75 6.38
CA VAL A 304 2.14 -4.16 7.57
C VAL A 304 1.14 -3.26 8.29
N ALA A 305 0.44 -2.37 7.58
CA ALA A 305 -0.59 -1.53 8.17
C ALA A 305 -1.67 -2.36 8.87
N TYR A 306 -2.10 -3.46 8.22
CA TYR A 306 -3.10 -4.35 8.78
C TYR A 306 -2.60 -5.09 10.03
N GLU A 307 -1.39 -5.63 10.02
CA GLU A 307 -0.79 -6.26 11.20
C GLU A 307 -0.69 -5.27 12.37
N ARG A 308 -0.23 -4.04 12.12
CA ARG A 308 -0.14 -2.99 13.13
C ARG A 308 -1.50 -2.63 13.72
N CYS A 309 -2.53 -2.57 12.88
CA CYS A 309 -3.93 -2.39 13.31
C CYS A 309 -4.39 -3.53 14.23
N GLN A 310 -4.14 -4.79 13.84
CA GLN A 310 -4.49 -5.97 14.65
C GLN A 310 -3.77 -5.95 16.02
N ASN A 311 -2.52 -5.49 16.04
CA ASN A 311 -1.69 -5.40 17.24
C ASN A 311 -1.94 -4.13 18.08
N LYS A 312 -2.79 -3.21 17.60
CA LYS A 312 -3.05 -1.89 18.23
C LYS A 312 -1.78 -1.05 18.40
N GLU A 313 -0.89 -1.14 17.43
CA GLU A 313 0.28 -0.28 17.33
C GLU A 313 -0.08 1.04 16.65
N ASN A 314 0.85 1.99 16.58
CA ASN A 314 0.62 3.21 15.82
C ASN A 314 0.36 2.88 14.34
N SER A 315 -0.42 3.73 13.68
CA SER A 315 -0.70 3.62 12.24
C SER A 315 0.58 3.54 11.41
N PHE A 316 0.44 3.12 10.15
CA PHE A 316 1.58 2.91 9.26
C PHE A 316 2.48 4.15 9.13
N TYR A 317 1.87 5.35 9.03
CA TYR A 317 2.58 6.62 8.85
C TYR A 317 2.82 7.44 10.13
N ASN A 318 2.29 7.01 11.27
CA ASN A 318 2.65 7.59 12.56
C ASN A 318 3.95 6.94 13.08
N MET A 319 5.09 7.59 12.83
CA MET A 319 6.44 7.06 13.09
C MET A 319 6.96 7.34 14.50
N THR A 320 6.08 7.67 15.46
CA THR A 320 6.49 7.95 16.85
C THR A 320 7.00 6.71 17.59
N ASP A 321 6.74 5.51 17.07
CA ASP A 321 7.23 4.21 17.55
C ASP A 321 8.19 3.54 16.55
N HIS A 322 9.06 4.33 15.92
CA HIS A 322 10.12 3.84 15.05
C HIS A 322 11.07 2.87 15.79
N ARG A 323 11.80 2.08 14.99
CA ARG A 323 12.76 1.08 15.48
C ARG A 323 13.99 1.70 16.13
#